data_AF-A0A0G1NDL4-F1
#
_entry.id   AF-A0A0G1NDL4-F1
#
_cell.length_a   1.000
_cell.length_b   1.000
_cell.length_c   1.000
_cell.angle_alpha   90.00
_cell.angle_beta   90.00
_cell.angle_gamma   90.00
#
_symmetry.space_group_name_H-M   'P 1'
#
loop_
_entity.id
_entity.type
_entity.pdbx_description
1 polymer ?
#
loop_
_entity_poly.entity_id
_entity_poly.type
_entity_poly.pdbx_seq_one_letter_code
_entity_poly.pdbx_strand_id
1 'polypeptide(L)'
;MLKQLKKLLFLLPLMVLTLVFAGRVLAAAGDVSVDIETPKTPTRHNSLTINFVTLDIQGRAITVKCYKKGPSDGGFTQFGADLAISAGGNTDNCDVTGSLMNQTGTYQFYVIATAGGDTATSQTVSVDYNTDGPSTPTDYSKSLANSCQYKIHFKTADDGQTTKVEIYRSESTTFTADGGTRVATITIGPNTEHDAYLDKPDCNKDYYFVIRAFDSAGNGSGLVGDSLVTVTAAGTTEAGSTTPAIVVLSAEQGTGLEEGGAEAGQLPTEGETVTGETQGTILGTEAVKYPWWVWLGFILLLLAIAAYVFKKVKAARA
;
A
#
# COMPACT_ATOMS: atom_id res chain seq x y z
N MET A 1 12.38 4.50 70.41
CA MET A 1 11.32 4.83 69.43
C MET A 1 11.55 6.14 68.64
N LEU A 2 12.26 7.14 69.16
CA LEU A 2 12.43 8.45 68.50
C LEU A 2 13.23 8.46 67.17
N LYS A 3 14.12 7.47 66.94
CA LYS A 3 14.95 7.39 65.71
C LYS A 3 14.19 6.86 64.48
N GLN A 4 13.17 6.03 64.68
CA GLN A 4 12.35 5.46 63.60
C GLN A 4 11.24 6.42 63.15
N LEU A 5 10.81 7.34 64.03
CA LEU A 5 9.81 8.37 63.74
C LEU A 5 10.36 9.47 62.81
N LYS A 6 11.65 9.82 62.93
CA LYS A 6 12.32 10.79 62.05
C LYS A 6 12.51 10.32 60.61
N LYS A 7 12.72 9.01 60.38
CA LYS A 7 12.82 8.45 59.03
C LYS A 7 11.47 8.40 58.31
N LEU A 8 10.38 8.21 59.06
CA LEU A 8 9.02 8.22 58.51
C LEU A 8 8.55 9.63 58.14
N LEU A 9 8.99 10.65 58.91
CA LEU A 9 8.64 12.06 58.65
C LEU A 9 9.38 12.66 57.43
N PHE A 10 10.53 12.10 57.06
CA PHE A 10 11.31 12.55 55.90
C PHE A 10 10.83 11.92 54.57
N LEU A 11 10.12 10.80 54.62
CA LEU A 11 9.58 10.09 53.44
C LEU A 11 8.19 10.56 53.02
N LEU A 12 7.43 11.18 53.94
CA LEU A 12 6.09 11.70 53.66
C LEU A 12 6.05 12.81 52.59
N PRO A 13 6.94 13.84 52.60
CA PRO A 13 6.91 14.87 51.56
C PRO A 13 7.38 14.36 50.19
N LEU A 14 8.24 13.33 50.14
CA LEU A 14 8.71 12.74 48.89
C LEU A 14 7.62 11.87 48.20
N MET A 15 6.77 11.22 49.00
CA MET A 15 5.63 10.44 48.50
C MET A 15 4.47 11.33 48.04
N VAL A 16 4.27 12.50 48.67
CA VAL A 16 3.28 13.49 48.20
C VAL A 16 3.78 14.18 46.92
N LEU A 17 5.09 14.40 46.79
CA LEU A 17 5.68 14.99 45.58
C LEU A 17 5.55 14.07 44.36
N THR A 18 5.68 12.75 44.52
CA THR A 18 5.47 11.81 43.39
C THR A 18 4.01 11.68 42.96
N LEU A 19 3.02 11.93 43.85
CA LEU A 19 1.61 11.98 43.46
C LEU A 19 1.23 13.28 42.71
N VAL A 20 1.96 14.38 42.92
CA VAL A 20 1.74 15.65 42.18
C VAL A 20 2.43 15.63 40.81
N PHE A 21 3.54 14.87 40.67
CA PHE A 21 4.22 14.64 39.38
C PHE A 21 3.75 13.40 38.61
N ALA A 22 2.78 12.63 39.13
CA ALA A 22 1.87 11.85 38.28
C ALA A 22 0.92 12.82 37.57
N GLY A 23 1.52 13.79 36.87
CA GLY A 23 0.87 14.71 35.97
C GLY A 23 0.08 13.83 35.03
N ARG A 24 -1.23 13.98 35.14
CA ARG A 24 -2.17 13.33 34.27
C ARG A 24 -1.75 13.67 32.85
N VAL A 25 -1.20 12.70 32.14
CA VAL A 25 -1.40 12.63 30.69
C VAL A 25 -2.87 12.22 30.53
N LEU A 26 -3.76 13.15 30.88
CA LEU A 26 -5.08 13.18 30.28
C LEU A 26 -4.78 13.64 28.87
N ALA A 27 -4.58 12.70 27.96
CA ALA A 27 -5.00 12.97 26.59
C ALA A 27 -6.46 13.37 26.72
N ALA A 28 -6.74 14.67 26.63
CA ALA A 28 -8.10 15.10 26.37
C ALA A 28 -8.45 14.39 25.07
N ALA A 29 -9.33 13.38 25.14
CA ALA A 29 -9.97 12.88 23.95
C ALA A 29 -10.65 14.10 23.35
N GLY A 30 -10.10 14.62 22.25
CA GLY A 30 -10.73 15.71 21.53
C GLY A 30 -12.13 15.27 21.17
N ASP A 31 -13.10 16.18 21.26
CA ASP A 31 -14.47 15.83 20.93
C ASP A 31 -14.63 15.45 19.44
N VAL A 32 -13.67 15.87 18.62
CA VAL A 32 -13.51 15.50 17.21
C VAL A 32 -12.33 14.53 17.06
N SER A 33 -12.49 13.50 16.24
CA SER A 33 -11.41 12.65 15.76
C SER A 33 -11.49 12.48 14.24
N VAL A 34 -10.33 12.18 13.64
CA VAL A 34 -10.21 11.90 12.22
C VAL A 34 -9.11 10.87 11.98
N ASP A 35 -9.38 9.93 11.08
CA ASP A 35 -8.44 8.92 10.61
C ASP A 35 -8.45 8.89 9.08
N ILE A 36 -7.30 8.68 8.46
CA ILE A 36 -7.13 8.69 7.00
C ILE A 36 -6.52 7.36 6.54
N GLU A 37 -7.03 6.81 5.44
CA GLU A 37 -6.47 5.58 4.91
C GLU A 37 -5.03 5.78 4.43
N THR A 38 -4.24 4.70 4.45
CA THR A 38 -2.90 4.67 3.88
C THR A 38 -2.97 4.11 2.46
N PRO A 39 -2.74 4.91 1.40
CA PRO A 39 -2.79 4.41 0.04
C PRO A 39 -1.68 3.40 -0.23
N LYS A 40 -1.89 2.53 -1.22
CA LYS A 40 -0.85 1.61 -1.67
C LYS A 40 0.34 2.39 -2.25
N THR A 41 1.54 1.97 -1.88
CA THR A 41 2.81 2.57 -2.33
C THR A 41 3.89 1.49 -2.51
N PRO A 42 4.85 1.66 -3.43
CA PRO A 42 4.87 2.66 -4.50
C PRO A 42 3.78 2.41 -5.55
N THR A 43 3.50 3.40 -6.39
CA THR A 43 2.44 3.32 -7.42
C THR A 43 2.83 4.09 -8.67
N ARG A 44 2.40 3.58 -9.83
CA ARG A 44 2.46 4.30 -11.11
C ARG A 44 1.20 5.11 -11.43
N HIS A 45 0.18 5.01 -10.58
CA HIS A 45 -1.08 5.71 -10.76
C HIS A 45 -0.98 7.09 -10.12
N ASN A 46 -1.27 8.13 -10.91
CA ASN A 46 -1.27 9.52 -10.47
C ASN A 46 -2.65 10.02 -10.00
N SER A 47 -3.64 9.15 -9.97
CA SER A 47 -4.97 9.41 -9.42
C SER A 47 -5.24 8.45 -8.27
N LEU A 48 -5.65 8.99 -7.12
CA LEU A 48 -5.94 8.23 -5.91
C LEU A 48 -7.20 8.81 -5.27
N THR A 49 -8.08 7.95 -4.78
CA THR A 49 -9.15 8.35 -3.87
C THR A 49 -8.68 7.94 -2.48
N ILE A 50 -8.45 8.91 -1.59
CA ILE A 50 -7.97 8.68 -0.22
C ILE A 50 -9.12 8.86 0.75
N ASN A 51 -9.70 7.76 1.23
CA ASN A 51 -10.81 7.77 2.18
C ASN A 51 -10.36 8.25 3.57
N PHE A 52 -11.28 8.89 4.29
CA PHE A 52 -11.12 9.22 5.69
C PHE A 52 -12.41 8.96 6.47
N VAL A 53 -12.27 8.86 7.79
CA VAL A 53 -13.38 8.71 8.74
C VAL A 53 -13.28 9.84 9.76
N THR A 54 -14.42 10.44 10.09
CA THR A 54 -14.52 11.45 11.15
C THR A 54 -15.57 11.05 12.18
N LEU A 55 -15.37 11.52 13.42
CA LEU A 55 -16.34 11.38 14.50
C LEU A 55 -16.34 12.66 15.33
N ASP A 56 -17.53 13.16 15.70
CA ASP A 56 -17.68 14.20 16.72
C ASP A 56 -18.65 13.72 17.80
N ILE A 57 -18.16 13.53 19.03
CA ILE A 57 -18.97 12.98 20.12
C ILE A 57 -20.01 13.98 20.65
N GLN A 58 -19.88 15.26 20.30
CA GLN A 58 -20.87 16.30 20.60
C GLN A 58 -21.99 16.39 19.54
N GLY A 59 -21.96 15.59 18.46
CA GLY A 59 -23.01 15.56 17.45
C GLY A 59 -23.08 16.82 16.59
N ARG A 60 -21.97 17.52 16.40
CA ARG A 60 -21.85 18.73 15.57
C ARG A 60 -21.49 18.37 14.14
N ALA A 61 -21.80 19.28 13.20
CA ALA A 61 -21.32 19.18 11.82
C ALA A 61 -19.79 19.37 11.77
N ILE A 62 -19.13 18.64 10.89
CA ILE A 62 -17.66 18.62 10.77
C ILE A 62 -17.29 19.17 9.39
N THR A 63 -16.28 20.04 9.33
CA THR A 63 -15.65 20.48 8.08
C THR A 63 -14.28 19.82 7.97
N VAL A 64 -14.02 19.16 6.84
CA VAL A 64 -12.74 18.49 6.57
C VAL A 64 -11.99 19.20 5.45
N LYS A 65 -10.68 19.33 5.63
CA LYS A 65 -9.75 19.91 4.65
C LYS A 65 -8.65 18.90 4.33
N CYS A 66 -8.45 18.64 3.04
CA CYS A 66 -7.41 17.75 2.54
C CYS A 66 -6.14 18.54 2.25
N TYR A 67 -5.00 18.07 2.74
CA TYR A 67 -3.69 18.69 2.54
C TYR A 67 -2.75 17.75 1.82
N LYS A 68 -1.96 18.30 0.89
CA LYS A 68 -0.88 17.58 0.20
C LYS A 68 0.45 18.29 0.37
N LYS A 69 1.53 17.52 0.27
CA LYS A 69 2.87 18.01 0.00
C LYS A 69 3.54 17.11 -1.02
N GLY A 70 3.84 17.66 -2.20
CA GLY A 70 4.60 16.97 -3.24
C GLY A 70 6.11 17.04 -3.05
N PRO A 71 6.89 16.37 -3.92
CA PRO A 71 8.34 16.24 -3.79
C PRO A 71 9.07 17.60 -3.88
N SER A 72 8.52 18.53 -4.66
CA SER A 72 9.08 19.87 -4.89
C SER A 72 8.40 20.95 -4.04
N ASP A 73 7.40 20.60 -3.23
CA ASP A 73 6.63 21.56 -2.43
C ASP A 73 7.39 21.94 -1.15
N GLY A 74 7.48 23.24 -0.86
CA GLY A 74 8.11 23.75 0.37
C GLY A 74 7.33 23.43 1.66
N GLY A 75 6.05 23.06 1.54
CA GLY A 75 5.17 22.77 2.67
C GLY A 75 3.84 22.18 2.24
N PHE A 76 2.98 21.89 3.20
CA PHE A 76 1.63 21.38 2.92
C PHE A 76 0.72 22.49 2.41
N THR A 77 -0.07 22.15 1.40
CA THR A 77 -1.09 23.03 0.81
C THR A 77 -2.41 22.31 0.80
N GLN A 78 -3.49 23.05 1.08
CA GLN A 78 -4.83 22.52 0.93
C GLN A 78 -5.09 22.26 -0.57
N PHE A 79 -5.74 21.15 -0.87
CA PHE A 79 -6.28 20.88 -2.20
C PHE A 79 -7.76 20.53 -2.10
N GLY A 80 -8.49 20.73 -3.20
CA GLY A 80 -9.94 20.56 -3.21
C GLY A 80 -10.67 21.64 -2.39
N ALA A 81 -11.99 21.49 -2.35
CA ALA A 81 -12.86 22.32 -1.52
C ALA A 81 -12.96 21.77 -0.09
N ASP A 82 -13.47 22.58 0.82
CA ASP A 82 -13.84 22.14 2.17
C ASP A 82 -14.99 21.11 2.06
N LEU A 83 -14.83 19.97 2.72
CA LEU A 83 -15.82 18.89 2.73
C LEU A 83 -16.72 19.03 3.94
N ALA A 84 -18.03 19.12 3.71
CA ALA A 84 -19.03 19.24 4.76
C ALA A 84 -19.55 17.85 5.15
N ILE A 85 -19.26 17.44 6.38
CA ILE A 85 -19.65 16.14 6.92
C ILE A 85 -20.84 16.31 7.86
N SER A 86 -21.76 15.34 7.78
CA SER A 86 -22.96 15.29 8.61
C SER A 86 -22.64 15.29 10.10
N ALA A 87 -23.60 15.78 10.88
CA ALA A 87 -23.51 15.87 12.34
C ALA A 87 -23.19 14.52 12.98
N GLY A 88 -22.22 14.50 13.90
CA GLY A 88 -21.76 13.29 14.58
C GLY A 88 -20.66 12.51 13.84
N GLY A 89 -20.38 12.84 12.59
CA GLY A 89 -19.31 12.22 11.80
C GLY A 89 -19.79 11.25 10.73
N ASN A 90 -18.95 11.06 9.72
CA ASN A 90 -19.17 10.14 8.60
C ASN A 90 -17.81 9.85 7.91
N THR A 91 -17.87 9.06 6.85
CA THR A 91 -16.76 8.85 5.91
C THR A 91 -16.93 9.73 4.67
N ASP A 92 -15.82 10.17 4.11
CA ASP A 92 -15.76 10.80 2.79
C ASP A 92 -14.32 10.63 2.25
N ASN A 93 -13.98 11.25 1.12
CA ASN A 93 -12.69 11.06 0.48
C ASN A 93 -11.98 12.36 0.07
N CYS A 94 -10.66 12.28 -0.04
CA CYS A 94 -9.83 13.26 -0.70
C CYS A 94 -9.46 12.73 -2.09
N ASP A 95 -10.08 13.29 -3.13
CA ASP A 95 -9.77 12.92 -4.52
C ASP A 95 -8.49 13.61 -4.99
N VAL A 96 -7.45 12.80 -5.18
CA VAL A 96 -6.16 13.21 -5.74
C VAL A 96 -6.19 12.95 -7.23
N THR A 97 -6.10 14.02 -8.02
CA THR A 97 -6.08 13.95 -9.49
C THR A 97 -4.66 13.99 -10.04
N GLY A 98 -4.47 13.57 -11.31
CA GLY A 98 -3.17 13.57 -11.97
C GLY A 98 -2.48 14.94 -12.04
N SER A 99 -3.22 16.05 -11.96
CA SER A 99 -2.63 17.39 -11.85
C SER A 99 -1.97 17.66 -10.50
N LEU A 100 -2.36 16.94 -9.44
CA LEU A 100 -1.79 17.06 -8.10
C LEU A 100 -0.55 16.16 -7.91
N MET A 101 -0.51 15.01 -8.58
CA MET A 101 0.61 14.07 -8.61
C MET A 101 1.23 13.97 -10.01
N ASN A 102 1.95 15.01 -10.43
CA ASN A 102 2.44 15.15 -11.80
C ASN A 102 3.95 14.97 -11.98
N GLN A 103 4.66 14.67 -10.89
CA GLN A 103 6.12 14.49 -10.87
C GLN A 103 6.45 13.26 -10.03
N THR A 104 7.36 12.41 -10.53
CA THR A 104 7.92 11.28 -9.77
C THR A 104 8.46 11.76 -8.42
N GLY A 105 8.19 10.98 -7.37
CA GLY A 105 8.68 11.21 -6.02
C GLY A 105 7.59 11.01 -4.96
N THR A 106 7.97 11.33 -3.72
CA THR A 106 7.11 11.10 -2.56
C THR A 106 6.13 12.25 -2.33
N TYR A 107 4.85 11.90 -2.32
CA TYR A 107 3.74 12.77 -1.90
C TYR A 107 3.30 12.40 -0.50
N GLN A 108 2.91 13.40 0.28
CA GLN A 108 2.37 13.25 1.61
C GLN A 108 0.98 13.86 1.69
N PHE A 109 0.08 13.21 2.40
CA PHE A 109 -1.30 13.64 2.58
C PHE A 109 -1.71 13.56 4.04
N TYR A 110 -2.54 14.49 4.48
CA TYR A 110 -3.27 14.39 5.74
C TYR A 110 -4.58 15.17 5.62
N VAL A 111 -5.47 14.98 6.59
CA VAL A 111 -6.71 15.76 6.71
C VAL A 111 -6.80 16.46 8.06
N ILE A 112 -7.46 17.62 8.05
CA ILE A 112 -7.86 18.33 9.28
C ILE A 112 -9.38 18.36 9.33
N ALA A 113 -9.94 17.82 10.40
CA ALA A 113 -11.36 17.88 10.72
C ALA A 113 -11.60 18.96 11.78
N THR A 114 -12.62 19.80 11.56
CA THR A 114 -13.00 20.89 12.48
C THR A 114 -14.49 20.81 12.79
N ALA A 115 -14.87 20.80 14.06
CA ALA A 115 -16.25 20.91 14.49
C ALA A 115 -16.38 21.99 15.58
N GLY A 116 -17.13 23.05 15.29
CA GLY A 116 -17.18 24.22 16.17
C GLY A 116 -15.79 24.85 16.34
N GLY A 117 -15.27 24.82 17.57
CA GLY A 117 -13.92 25.32 17.90
C GLY A 117 -12.85 24.23 18.01
N ASP A 118 -13.23 22.95 17.91
CA ASP A 118 -12.33 21.82 18.10
C ASP A 118 -11.79 21.33 16.76
N THR A 119 -10.50 20.97 16.74
CA THR A 119 -9.80 20.49 15.55
C THR A 119 -9.07 19.19 15.83
N ALA A 120 -9.14 18.25 14.90
CA ALA A 120 -8.32 17.04 14.87
C ALA A 120 -7.53 16.97 13.56
N THR A 121 -6.29 16.52 13.63
CA THR A 121 -5.43 16.29 12.45
C THR A 121 -5.12 14.81 12.39
N SER A 122 -5.25 14.20 11.21
CA SER A 122 -4.89 12.80 11.01
C SER A 122 -3.36 12.61 11.05
N GLN A 123 -2.91 11.36 11.07
CA GLN A 123 -1.55 11.04 10.65
C GLN A 123 -1.29 11.54 9.22
N THR A 124 -0.01 11.75 8.91
CA THR A 124 0.44 11.96 7.54
C THR A 124 0.71 10.61 6.88
N VAL A 125 0.08 10.36 5.74
CA VAL A 125 0.31 9.18 4.90
C VAL A 125 1.18 9.56 3.71
N SER A 126 2.02 8.64 3.26
CA SER A 126 2.98 8.88 2.16
C SER A 126 2.73 7.94 0.99
N VAL A 127 2.84 8.47 -0.22
CA VAL A 127 2.75 7.71 -1.47
C VAL A 127 3.95 8.05 -2.34
N ASP A 128 4.69 7.02 -2.72
CA ASP A 128 5.78 7.15 -3.67
C ASP A 128 5.24 6.93 -5.09
N TYR A 129 5.17 8.01 -5.86
CA TYR A 129 4.73 7.98 -7.24
C TYR A 129 5.92 7.76 -8.16
N ASN A 130 5.93 6.65 -8.88
CA ASN A 130 7.00 6.30 -9.80
C ASN A 130 6.44 5.77 -11.12
N THR A 131 6.91 6.34 -12.23
CA THR A 131 6.58 5.88 -13.60
C THR A 131 7.78 5.30 -14.33
N ASP A 132 8.96 5.37 -13.73
CA ASP A 132 10.17 4.75 -14.25
C ASP A 132 10.08 3.24 -14.02
N GLY A 133 10.21 2.48 -15.11
CA GLY A 133 10.12 1.03 -15.10
C GLY A 133 11.46 0.35 -15.25
N PRO A 134 11.52 -0.97 -14.98
CA PRO A 134 12.73 -1.75 -15.19
C PRO A 134 13.12 -1.78 -16.67
N SER A 135 14.40 -2.01 -16.94
CA SER A 135 14.90 -2.26 -18.28
C SER A 135 14.50 -3.65 -18.75
N THR A 136 14.43 -3.84 -20.07
CA THR A 136 14.02 -5.11 -20.68
C THR A 136 14.97 -6.24 -20.25
N PRO A 137 14.44 -7.42 -19.86
CA PRO A 137 15.26 -8.60 -19.65
C PRO A 137 16.15 -8.93 -20.86
N THR A 138 17.31 -9.52 -20.61
CA THR A 138 18.27 -9.94 -21.63
C THR A 138 18.39 -11.46 -21.66
N ASP A 139 19.20 -11.98 -22.59
CA ASP A 139 19.55 -13.40 -22.70
C ASP A 139 18.32 -14.32 -22.83
N TYR A 140 17.25 -13.80 -23.41
CA TYR A 140 16.05 -14.60 -23.67
C TYR A 140 16.40 -15.76 -24.61
N SER A 141 16.06 -16.98 -24.19
CA SER A 141 16.04 -18.12 -25.09
C SER A 141 14.96 -19.12 -24.70
N LYS A 142 14.46 -19.83 -25.72
CA LYS A 142 13.47 -20.89 -25.59
C LYS A 142 14.06 -22.20 -26.10
N SER A 143 13.93 -23.27 -25.33
CA SER A 143 14.26 -24.63 -25.76
C SER A 143 13.22 -25.63 -25.21
N LEU A 144 13.22 -26.85 -25.72
CA LEU A 144 12.41 -27.94 -25.16
C LEU A 144 13.19 -28.61 -24.03
N ALA A 145 12.64 -28.63 -22.82
CA ALA A 145 13.18 -29.42 -21.71
C ALA A 145 12.86 -30.92 -21.91
N ASN A 146 11.69 -31.20 -22.49
CA ASN A 146 11.26 -32.51 -22.96
C ASN A 146 10.20 -32.33 -24.06
N SER A 147 9.59 -33.41 -24.54
CA SER A 147 8.62 -33.37 -25.65
C SER A 147 7.36 -32.52 -25.39
N CYS A 148 7.01 -32.24 -24.13
CA CYS A 148 5.80 -31.50 -23.76
C CYS A 148 6.06 -30.32 -22.79
N GLN A 149 7.29 -29.84 -22.69
CA GLN A 149 7.64 -28.75 -21.78
C GLN A 149 8.71 -27.84 -22.40
N TYR A 150 8.45 -26.54 -22.36
CA TYR A 150 9.43 -25.52 -22.73
C TYR A 150 10.26 -25.10 -21.51
N LYS A 151 11.53 -24.82 -21.77
CA LYS A 151 12.43 -24.08 -20.89
C LYS A 151 12.59 -22.67 -21.46
N ILE A 152 12.27 -21.66 -20.66
CA ILE A 152 12.49 -20.24 -20.96
C ILE A 152 13.62 -19.75 -20.06
N HIS A 153 14.74 -19.38 -20.68
CA HIS A 153 15.88 -18.76 -19.99
C HIS A 153 15.84 -17.25 -20.20
N PHE A 154 16.20 -16.49 -19.18
CA PHE A 154 16.38 -15.04 -19.25
C PHE A 154 17.25 -14.51 -18.10
N LYS A 155 17.69 -13.27 -18.26
CA LYS A 155 18.36 -12.49 -17.22
C LYS A 155 17.65 -11.16 -16.99
N THR A 156 17.33 -10.82 -15.75
CA THR A 156 16.78 -9.50 -15.42
C THR A 156 17.85 -8.42 -15.51
N ALA A 157 17.46 -7.19 -15.85
CA ALA A 157 18.39 -6.09 -15.98
C ALA A 157 19.05 -5.70 -14.64
N ASP A 158 20.25 -5.14 -14.70
CA ASP A 158 21.01 -4.64 -13.55
C ASP A 158 20.75 -3.16 -13.30
N ASP A 159 19.48 -2.82 -13.04
CA ASP A 159 19.02 -1.44 -12.82
C ASP A 159 18.42 -1.21 -11.43
N GLY A 160 18.37 -2.25 -10.60
CA GLY A 160 17.82 -2.16 -9.25
C GLY A 160 16.29 -2.15 -9.15
N GLN A 161 15.55 -2.23 -10.26
CA GLN A 161 14.10 -1.97 -10.27
C GLN A 161 13.24 -3.23 -10.28
N THR A 162 13.72 -4.32 -10.90
CA THR A 162 12.91 -5.52 -11.12
C THR A 162 12.52 -6.21 -9.79
N THR A 163 11.23 -6.51 -9.64
CA THR A 163 10.68 -7.29 -8.50
C THR A 163 9.98 -8.57 -8.95
N LYS A 164 9.52 -8.61 -10.20
CA LYS A 164 8.94 -9.80 -10.82
C LYS A 164 9.11 -9.78 -12.34
N VAL A 165 8.99 -10.96 -12.94
CA VAL A 165 8.86 -11.14 -14.40
C VAL A 165 7.55 -11.87 -14.67
N GLU A 166 6.81 -11.41 -15.68
CA GLU A 166 5.64 -12.12 -16.20
C GLU A 166 6.00 -12.77 -17.54
N ILE A 167 5.51 -14.00 -17.73
CA ILE A 167 5.66 -14.76 -18.97
C ILE A 167 4.29 -14.92 -19.61
N TYR A 168 4.21 -14.60 -20.90
CA TYR A 168 3.00 -14.70 -21.70
C TYR A 168 3.20 -15.73 -22.80
N ARG A 169 2.11 -16.40 -23.18
CA ARG A 169 2.10 -17.48 -24.18
C ARG A 169 0.93 -17.32 -25.13
N SER A 170 1.16 -17.63 -26.40
CA SER A 170 0.11 -17.74 -27.43
C SER A 170 0.42 -18.82 -28.45
N GLU A 171 -0.61 -19.34 -29.12
CA GLU A 171 -0.46 -20.17 -30.34
C GLU A 171 -0.21 -19.29 -31.58
N SER A 172 -0.51 -17.99 -31.49
CA SER A 172 -0.29 -17.00 -32.54
C SER A 172 1.02 -16.24 -32.32
N THR A 173 1.68 -15.87 -33.41
CA THR A 173 2.82 -14.95 -33.40
C THR A 173 2.42 -13.49 -33.16
N THR A 174 1.13 -13.18 -33.17
CA THR A 174 0.62 -11.84 -32.83
C THR A 174 -0.39 -11.97 -31.72
N PHE A 175 -0.09 -11.38 -30.56
CA PHE A 175 -0.97 -11.41 -29.39
C PHE A 175 -0.65 -10.26 -28.43
N THR A 176 -1.58 -9.98 -27.54
CA THR A 176 -1.43 -8.97 -26.47
C THR A 176 -0.82 -9.63 -25.23
N ALA A 177 0.23 -9.04 -24.67
CA ALA A 177 0.79 -9.44 -23.38
C ALA A 177 -0.07 -8.87 -22.23
N ASP A 178 -1.09 -9.63 -21.82
CA ASP A 178 -2.05 -9.25 -20.79
C ASP A 178 -2.44 -10.45 -19.90
N GLY A 179 -3.44 -10.27 -19.04
CA GLY A 179 -3.91 -11.32 -18.13
C GLY A 179 -4.46 -12.57 -18.83
N GLY A 180 -4.93 -12.47 -20.08
CA GLY A 180 -5.47 -13.59 -20.85
C GLY A 180 -4.38 -14.49 -21.46
N THR A 181 -3.21 -13.93 -21.75
CA THR A 181 -2.07 -14.68 -22.30
C THR A 181 -0.99 -14.99 -21.25
N ARG A 182 -1.11 -14.44 -20.04
CA ARG A 182 -0.15 -14.67 -18.95
C ARG A 182 -0.22 -16.11 -18.44
N VAL A 183 0.93 -16.77 -18.44
CA VAL A 183 1.08 -18.16 -17.98
C VAL A 183 1.96 -18.31 -16.74
N ALA A 184 2.80 -17.31 -16.43
CA ALA A 184 3.58 -17.31 -15.20
C ALA A 184 3.83 -15.91 -14.66
N THR A 185 4.06 -15.84 -13.36
CA THR A 185 4.57 -14.67 -12.64
C THR A 185 5.65 -15.16 -11.69
N ILE A 186 6.86 -14.66 -11.87
CA ILE A 186 8.06 -15.11 -11.17
C ILE A 186 8.55 -13.94 -10.32
N THR A 187 8.55 -14.09 -9.01
CA THR A 187 9.19 -13.13 -8.11
C THR A 187 10.70 -13.27 -8.25
N ILE A 188 11.36 -12.22 -8.74
CA ILE A 188 12.79 -12.21 -9.04
C ILE A 188 13.34 -10.80 -8.95
N GLY A 189 14.56 -10.67 -8.42
CA GLY A 189 15.23 -9.39 -8.29
C GLY A 189 15.95 -8.93 -9.57
N PRO A 190 16.61 -7.77 -9.52
CA PRO A 190 17.47 -7.29 -10.60
C PRO A 190 18.70 -8.20 -10.79
N ASN A 191 19.32 -8.12 -11.97
CA ASN A 191 20.58 -8.81 -12.33
C ASN A 191 20.61 -10.31 -12.01
N THR A 192 19.49 -11.00 -12.22
CA THR A 192 19.33 -12.41 -11.84
C THR A 192 19.00 -13.24 -13.07
N GLU A 193 19.76 -14.30 -13.31
CA GLU A 193 19.47 -15.32 -14.32
C GLU A 193 18.42 -16.31 -13.81
N HIS A 194 17.56 -16.77 -14.70
CA HIS A 194 16.49 -17.69 -14.34
C HIS A 194 16.07 -18.60 -15.49
N ASP A 195 15.69 -19.82 -15.11
CA ASP A 195 15.12 -20.83 -15.98
C ASP A 195 13.69 -21.16 -15.53
N ALA A 196 12.70 -20.83 -16.35
CA ALA A 196 11.31 -21.18 -16.14
C ALA A 196 10.91 -22.40 -16.99
N TYR A 197 10.22 -23.36 -16.38
CA TYR A 197 9.73 -24.57 -17.06
C TYR A 197 8.21 -24.49 -17.20
N LEU A 198 7.71 -24.58 -18.43
CA LEU A 198 6.30 -24.35 -18.78
C LEU A 198 5.77 -25.51 -19.61
N ASP A 199 4.77 -26.21 -19.06
CA ASP A 199 4.12 -27.31 -19.77
C ASP A 199 3.32 -26.80 -20.98
N LYS A 200 3.36 -27.58 -22.06
CA LYS A 200 2.55 -27.34 -23.24
C LYS A 200 1.11 -27.80 -22.96
N PRO A 201 0.09 -26.94 -23.19
CA PRO A 201 -1.31 -27.36 -23.08
C PRO A 201 -1.64 -28.48 -24.07
N ASP A 202 -1.05 -28.41 -25.26
CA ASP A 202 -1.06 -29.47 -26.27
C ASP A 202 0.37 -29.76 -26.70
N CYS A 203 0.85 -30.99 -26.46
CA CYS A 203 2.21 -31.40 -26.80
C CYS A 203 2.51 -31.34 -28.31
N ASN A 204 1.49 -31.36 -29.17
CA ASN A 204 1.63 -31.38 -30.62
C ASN A 204 1.59 -30.00 -31.28
N LYS A 205 1.34 -28.94 -30.51
CA LYS A 205 1.32 -27.55 -31.00
C LYS A 205 2.57 -26.80 -30.63
N ASP A 206 2.92 -25.79 -31.40
CA ASP A 206 3.94 -24.84 -31.00
C ASP A 206 3.32 -23.62 -30.31
N TYR A 207 4.07 -23.06 -29.38
CA TYR A 207 3.68 -21.87 -28.63
C TYR A 207 4.78 -20.83 -28.69
N TYR A 208 4.35 -19.58 -28.75
CA TYR A 208 5.18 -18.40 -28.77
C TYR A 208 5.15 -17.71 -27.41
N PHE A 209 6.31 -17.27 -26.94
CA PHE A 209 6.46 -16.67 -25.63
C PHE A 209 7.09 -15.28 -25.72
N VAL A 210 6.63 -14.42 -24.81
CA VAL A 210 7.25 -13.12 -24.52
C VAL A 210 7.29 -12.92 -23.02
N ILE A 211 8.28 -12.18 -22.55
CA ILE A 211 8.49 -11.87 -21.14
C ILE A 211 8.65 -10.37 -20.95
N ARG A 212 8.29 -9.91 -19.74
CA ARG A 212 8.44 -8.52 -19.30
C ARG A 212 8.73 -8.47 -17.82
N ALA A 213 9.65 -7.61 -17.40
CA ALA A 213 9.92 -7.33 -15.99
C ALA A 213 8.96 -6.25 -15.46
N PHE A 214 8.70 -6.29 -14.16
CA PHE A 214 7.94 -5.26 -13.44
C PHE A 214 8.62 -4.87 -12.13
N ASP A 215 8.54 -3.59 -11.79
CA ASP A 215 8.94 -3.07 -10.49
C ASP A 215 7.82 -3.20 -9.44
N SER A 216 8.06 -2.66 -8.25
CA SER A 216 7.09 -2.63 -7.14
C SER A 216 5.91 -1.67 -7.37
N ALA A 217 6.08 -0.64 -8.20
CA ALA A 217 5.03 0.31 -8.60
C ALA A 217 4.11 -0.27 -9.70
N GLY A 218 4.53 -1.39 -10.31
CA GLY A 218 3.86 -2.06 -11.41
C GLY A 218 4.19 -1.49 -12.78
N ASN A 219 5.25 -0.72 -12.92
CA ASN A 219 5.80 -0.30 -14.21
C ASN A 219 6.41 -1.51 -14.92
N GLY A 220 6.07 -1.71 -16.19
CA GLY A 220 6.60 -2.81 -17.01
C GLY A 220 7.77 -2.36 -17.87
N SER A 221 8.75 -3.25 -18.10
CA SER A 221 9.92 -3.01 -18.96
C SER A 221 9.61 -2.91 -20.45
N GLY A 222 10.55 -3.09 -21.38
CA GLY A 222 10.18 -3.54 -22.74
C GLY A 222 9.84 -5.03 -22.75
N LEU A 223 9.28 -5.51 -23.87
CA LEU A 223 9.03 -6.93 -24.11
C LEU A 223 10.23 -7.56 -24.84
N VAL A 224 10.57 -8.79 -24.48
CA VAL A 224 11.51 -9.64 -25.22
C VAL A 224 10.93 -11.05 -25.33
N GLY A 225 11.19 -11.74 -26.43
CA GLY A 225 10.63 -13.07 -26.64
C GLY A 225 11.08 -13.69 -27.96
N ASP A 226 10.28 -14.63 -28.44
CA ASP A 226 10.54 -15.31 -29.70
C ASP A 226 10.59 -14.32 -30.87
N SER A 227 11.60 -14.44 -31.75
CA SER A 227 11.92 -13.48 -32.82
C SER A 227 10.82 -13.27 -33.87
N LEU A 228 9.84 -14.17 -33.94
CA LEU A 228 8.71 -14.13 -34.87
C LEU A 228 7.48 -13.42 -34.28
N VAL A 229 7.54 -12.91 -33.05
CA VAL A 229 6.37 -12.34 -32.37
C VAL A 229 6.27 -10.83 -32.61
N THR A 230 5.11 -10.38 -33.11
CA THR A 230 4.71 -8.96 -33.10
C THR A 230 3.77 -8.72 -31.93
N VAL A 231 4.20 -7.97 -30.92
CA VAL A 231 3.37 -7.67 -29.74
C VAL A 231 2.87 -6.23 -29.83
N THR A 232 1.56 -6.05 -29.78
CA THR A 232 0.96 -4.76 -29.47
C THR A 232 0.88 -4.66 -27.95
N ALA A 233 1.68 -3.78 -27.33
CA ALA A 233 1.49 -3.47 -25.92
C ALA A 233 0.11 -2.84 -25.76
N ALA A 234 -0.76 -3.41 -24.92
CA ALA A 234 -2.00 -2.75 -24.55
C ALA A 234 -1.66 -1.47 -23.76
N GLY A 235 -1.78 -0.32 -24.43
CA GLY A 235 -1.86 1.02 -23.82
C GLY A 235 -0.84 1.33 -22.74
N THR A 236 0.41 1.59 -23.13
CA THR A 236 1.28 2.50 -22.38
C THR A 236 1.52 3.72 -23.27
N THR A 237 0.99 4.87 -22.87
CA THR A 237 1.46 6.17 -23.36
C THR A 237 2.98 6.26 -23.18
N GLU A 238 3.63 6.72 -24.25
CA GLU A 238 5.07 6.86 -24.58
C GLU A 238 6.04 7.14 -23.41
N ALA A 239 7.28 6.62 -23.41
CA ALA A 239 8.38 7.07 -24.28
C ALA A 239 9.17 5.93 -24.97
N GLY A 240 9.51 6.17 -26.23
CA GLY A 240 10.08 5.18 -27.14
C GLY A 240 11.56 4.83 -26.92
N SER A 241 11.88 3.59 -27.24
CA SER A 241 13.13 3.18 -27.88
C SER A 241 12.87 1.88 -28.63
N THR A 242 12.37 1.99 -29.86
CA THR A 242 12.40 0.87 -30.81
C THR A 242 13.80 0.78 -31.39
N THR A 243 14.64 -0.07 -30.81
CA THR A 243 15.80 -0.60 -31.55
C THR A 243 15.27 -1.74 -32.42
N PRO A 244 15.20 -1.60 -33.75
CA PRO A 244 14.82 -2.72 -34.60
C PRO A 244 15.93 -3.78 -34.51
N ALA A 245 15.54 -5.01 -34.17
CA ALA A 245 16.42 -6.15 -34.32
C ALA A 245 16.81 -6.29 -35.80
N ILE A 246 18.10 -6.48 -36.03
CA ILE A 246 18.75 -6.56 -37.35
C ILE A 246 18.13 -7.71 -38.15
N VAL A 247 17.60 -7.38 -39.33
CA VAL A 247 17.17 -8.36 -40.35
C VAL A 247 18.39 -8.80 -41.14
N VAL A 248 18.73 -10.09 -41.08
CA VAL A 248 19.61 -10.72 -42.08
C VAL A 248 18.73 -11.18 -43.24
N LEU A 249 18.76 -10.42 -44.34
CA LEU A 249 18.09 -10.74 -45.59
C LEU A 249 18.90 -11.80 -46.36
N SER A 250 18.29 -12.95 -46.66
CA SER A 250 18.57 -13.70 -47.88
C SER A 250 17.35 -13.58 -48.79
N ALA A 251 17.61 -13.17 -50.03
CA ALA A 251 16.64 -12.83 -51.07
C ALA A 251 15.88 -14.05 -51.59
N GLU A 252 14.59 -13.89 -51.92
CA GLU A 252 14.07 -13.91 -53.31
C GLU A 252 12.56 -13.61 -53.38
N GLN A 253 12.25 -12.63 -54.25
CA GLN A 253 11.05 -12.39 -55.08
C GLN A 253 9.61 -12.65 -54.55
N GLY A 254 8.76 -11.63 -54.69
CA GLY A 254 7.30 -11.85 -54.83
C GLY A 254 6.42 -10.64 -54.51
N THR A 255 6.24 -9.77 -55.51
CA THR A 255 5.25 -8.68 -55.70
C THR A 255 3.86 -8.81 -55.05
N GLY A 256 3.25 -7.69 -54.63
CA GLY A 256 1.78 -7.53 -54.59
C GLY A 256 1.27 -6.43 -53.64
N LEU A 257 0.54 -5.46 -54.18
CA LEU A 257 -0.02 -4.24 -53.56
C LEU A 257 -1.50 -4.40 -53.11
N GLU A 258 -2.00 -3.36 -52.42
CA GLU A 258 -3.40 -2.93 -52.15
C GLU A 258 -4.03 -3.46 -50.84
N GLU A 259 -4.47 -2.67 -49.86
CA GLU A 259 -5.31 -1.43 -49.73
C GLU A 259 -6.84 -1.70 -49.69
N GLY A 260 -7.48 -1.19 -48.63
CA GLY A 260 -8.94 -1.14 -48.37
C GLY A 260 -9.28 -1.69 -46.97
N GLY A 261 -9.97 -1.03 -46.03
CA GLY A 261 -10.79 0.18 -46.06
C GLY A 261 -12.16 -0.11 -45.43
N ALA A 262 -12.46 0.52 -44.27
CA ALA A 262 -13.76 0.61 -43.54
C ALA A 262 -14.34 -0.72 -42.96
N GLU A 263 -15.16 -0.78 -41.91
CA GLU A 263 -16.11 0.19 -41.33
C GLU A 263 -16.52 -0.25 -39.89
N ALA A 264 -17.26 0.65 -39.23
CA ALA A 264 -17.70 0.68 -37.84
C ALA A 264 -18.64 -0.44 -37.36
N GLY A 265 -18.67 -0.66 -36.04
CA GLY A 265 -19.70 -1.44 -35.34
C GLY A 265 -19.79 -1.04 -33.87
N GLN A 266 -20.97 -0.55 -33.47
CA GLN A 266 -21.32 0.05 -32.17
C GLN A 266 -21.87 -0.97 -31.15
N LEU A 267 -21.79 -0.58 -29.86
CA LEU A 267 -22.22 -1.19 -28.59
C LEU A 267 -23.57 -1.99 -28.54
N PRO A 268 -23.76 -2.86 -27.51
CA PRO A 268 -24.42 -2.49 -26.22
C PRO A 268 -23.60 -2.97 -25.00
N THR A 269 -23.51 -2.35 -23.82
CA THR A 269 -24.45 -1.81 -22.80
C THR A 269 -25.38 -2.84 -22.15
N GLU A 270 -24.96 -3.35 -20.98
CA GLU A 270 -25.78 -3.90 -19.88
C GLU A 270 -24.84 -3.88 -18.64
N GLY A 271 -25.15 -3.37 -17.45
CA GLY A 271 -26.43 -3.00 -16.86
C GLY A 271 -26.82 -3.96 -15.74
N GLU A 272 -26.04 -4.10 -14.66
CA GLU A 272 -26.56 -4.78 -13.46
C GLU A 272 -26.00 -4.22 -12.14
N THR A 273 -26.94 -3.75 -11.33
CA THR A 273 -26.84 -3.29 -9.95
C THR A 273 -26.73 -4.47 -8.99
N VAL A 274 -25.75 -4.46 -8.09
CA VAL A 274 -25.78 -5.30 -6.88
C VAL A 274 -25.64 -4.41 -5.65
N THR A 275 -26.79 -4.17 -5.02
CA THR A 275 -26.93 -3.72 -3.63
C THR A 275 -26.51 -4.83 -2.68
N GLY A 276 -25.57 -4.55 -1.77
CA GLY A 276 -25.16 -5.48 -0.72
C GLY A 276 -24.58 -4.72 0.45
N GLU A 277 -25.45 -4.26 1.35
CA GLU A 277 -25.09 -3.77 2.68
C GLU A 277 -24.30 -4.84 3.43
N THR A 278 -23.08 -4.52 3.83
CA THR A 278 -22.40 -5.23 4.92
C THR A 278 -22.04 -4.22 5.99
N GLN A 279 -22.76 -4.36 7.10
CA GLN A 279 -22.63 -3.56 8.31
C GLN A 279 -21.18 -3.55 8.77
N GLY A 280 -20.60 -2.35 8.89
CA GLY A 280 -19.33 -2.13 9.53
C GLY A 280 -19.42 -2.46 11.01
N THR A 281 -18.56 -3.38 11.47
CA THR A 281 -18.39 -3.66 12.89
C THR A 281 -17.65 -2.49 13.55
N ILE A 282 -18.35 -1.74 14.40
CA ILE A 282 -17.77 -0.67 15.22
C ILE A 282 -16.86 -1.31 16.29
N LEU A 283 -15.54 -1.11 16.16
CA LEU A 283 -14.55 -1.43 17.18
C LEU A 283 -14.53 -0.31 18.24
N GLY A 284 -15.41 -0.42 19.22
CA GLY A 284 -15.37 0.39 20.44
C GLY A 284 -14.31 -0.14 21.41
N THR A 285 -13.37 0.73 21.78
CA THR A 285 -12.54 0.72 23.01
C THR A 285 -12.15 -0.65 23.58
N GLU A 286 -10.89 -1.06 23.37
CA GLU A 286 -10.29 -2.09 24.19
C GLU A 286 -10.23 -1.61 25.65
N ALA A 287 -11.07 -2.20 26.51
CA ALA A 287 -10.87 -2.14 27.94
C ALA A 287 -9.51 -2.78 28.24
N VAL A 288 -8.55 -2.00 28.74
CA VAL A 288 -7.24 -2.49 29.17
C VAL A 288 -7.47 -3.57 30.24
N LYS A 289 -7.42 -4.83 29.85
CA LYS A 289 -7.46 -5.98 30.77
C LYS A 289 -6.12 -6.02 31.48
N TYR A 290 -6.10 -5.51 32.71
CA TYR A 290 -4.93 -5.71 33.57
C TYR A 290 -4.79 -7.21 33.87
N PRO A 291 -3.63 -7.81 33.60
CA PRO A 291 -3.39 -9.21 33.94
C PRO A 291 -3.56 -9.43 35.45
N TRP A 292 -4.20 -10.53 35.83
CA TRP A 292 -4.63 -10.86 37.20
C TRP A 292 -3.52 -10.76 38.26
N TRP A 293 -2.25 -10.90 37.87
CA TRP A 293 -1.10 -10.73 38.75
C TRP A 293 -0.92 -9.29 39.28
N VAL A 294 -1.50 -8.27 38.64
CA VAL A 294 -1.46 -6.86 39.11
C VAL A 294 -2.33 -6.71 40.35
N TRP A 295 -3.50 -7.35 40.35
CA TRP A 295 -4.38 -7.44 41.53
C TRP A 295 -3.72 -8.22 42.67
N LEU A 296 -2.97 -9.27 42.34
CA LEU A 296 -2.22 -10.06 43.31
C LEU A 296 -1.11 -9.24 43.98
N GLY A 297 -0.41 -8.38 43.22
CA GLY A 297 0.53 -7.40 43.76
C GLY A 297 -0.10 -6.42 44.75
N PHE A 298 -1.29 -5.88 44.42
CA PHE A 298 -2.04 -5.00 45.33
C PHE A 298 -2.49 -5.72 46.61
N ILE A 299 -2.96 -6.96 46.51
CA ILE A 299 -3.38 -7.77 47.68
C ILE A 299 -2.19 -8.07 48.59
N LEU A 300 -1.04 -8.46 48.03
CA LEU A 300 0.17 -8.70 48.81
C LEU A 300 0.68 -7.44 49.51
N LEU A 301 0.58 -6.27 48.85
CA LEU A 301 0.93 -4.99 49.45
C LEU A 301 0.00 -4.66 50.64
N LEU A 302 -1.32 -4.85 50.49
CA LEU A 302 -2.29 -4.63 51.56
C LEU A 302 -2.06 -5.59 52.74
N LEU A 303 -1.75 -6.87 52.47
CA LEU A 303 -1.43 -7.84 53.51
C LEU A 303 -0.12 -7.49 54.24
N ALA A 304 0.90 -7.00 53.54
CA ALA A 304 2.15 -6.54 54.15
C ALA A 304 1.92 -5.32 55.06
N ILE A 305 1.08 -4.37 54.63
CA ILE A 305 0.69 -3.21 55.45
C ILE A 305 -0.09 -3.67 56.68
N ALA A 306 -1.07 -4.56 56.51
CA ALA A 306 -1.86 -5.10 57.62
C ALA A 306 -0.98 -5.84 58.64
N ALA A 307 -0.07 -6.70 58.19
CA ALA A 307 0.86 -7.43 59.03
C ALA A 307 1.83 -6.49 59.78
N TYR A 308 2.31 -5.44 59.11
CA TYR A 308 3.15 -4.42 59.73
C TYR A 308 2.40 -3.67 60.85
N VAL A 309 1.15 -3.25 60.59
CA VAL A 309 0.29 -2.61 61.60
C VAL A 309 0.03 -3.55 62.77
N PHE A 310 -0.32 -4.82 62.50
CA PHE A 310 -0.60 -5.81 63.55
C PHE A 310 0.63 -6.08 64.44
N LYS A 311 1.82 -6.20 63.83
CA LYS A 311 3.08 -6.38 64.56
C LYS A 311 3.41 -5.15 65.42
N LYS A 312 3.13 -3.94 64.92
CA LYS A 312 3.33 -2.69 65.67
C LYS A 312 2.33 -2.53 66.83
N VAL A 313 1.07 -2.93 66.65
CA VAL A 313 0.05 -2.92 67.71
C VAL A 313 0.37 -3.94 68.79
N LYS A 314 0.84 -5.14 68.42
CA LYS A 314 1.24 -6.18 69.38
C LYS A 314 2.48 -5.77 70.18
N ALA A 315 3.45 -5.10 69.54
CA ALA A 315 4.63 -4.56 70.20
C ALA A 315 4.36 -3.31 71.08
N ALA A 316 3.18 -2.69 70.97
CA ALA A 316 2.75 -1.59 71.83
C ALA A 316 1.89 -2.05 73.02
N ARG A 317 1.50 -3.34 73.05
CA ARG A 317 0.72 -3.97 74.13
C ARG A 317 1.54 -4.92 75.01
N ALA A 318 2.85 -5.03 74.77
CA ALA A 318 3.83 -5.71 75.62
C ALA A 318 4.78 -4.65 76.19
#